data_AF-A0A3A0CMQ8-F1
#
_entry.id   AF-A0A3A0CMQ8-F1
#
_cell.length_a   1.000
_cell.length_b   1.000
_cell.length_c   1.000
_cell.angle_alpha   90.00
_cell.angle_beta   90.00
_cell.angle_gamma   90.00
#
_symmetry.space_group_name_H-M   'P 1'
#
loop_
_entity.id
_entity.type
_entity.pdbx_description
1 polymer ?
#
loop_
_entity_poly.entity_id
_entity_poly.type
_entity_poly.pdbx_seq_one_letter_code
_entity_poly.pdbx_strand_id
1 'polypeptide(L)' 'MTEEKSRHEIITRAKISYGEQKTNMSMRAWIDRELREIGLPAITDDECKQYALASLPRIF' A
#
# COMPACT_ATOMS: atom_id res chain seq x y z
N MET A 1 -5.53 -9.12 -19.93
CA MET A 1 -5.08 -7.96 -19.14
C MET A 1 -5.11 -8.39 -17.66
N THR A 2 -4.19 -9.27 -17.26
CA THR A 2 -3.05 -8.98 -16.34
C THR A 2 -3.47 -8.39 -14.99
N GLU A 3 -4.09 -9.21 -14.13
CA GLU A 3 -4.31 -8.92 -12.70
C GLU A 3 -3.04 -8.40 -12.00
N GLU A 4 -1.87 -8.91 -12.39
CA GLU A 4 -0.57 -8.48 -11.87
C GLU A 4 -0.25 -7.00 -12.16
N LYS A 5 -0.60 -6.50 -13.36
CA LYS A 5 -0.42 -5.08 -13.70
C LYS A 5 -1.36 -4.20 -12.86
N SER A 6 -2.58 -4.67 -12.62
CA SER A 6 -3.56 -3.94 -11.81
C SER A 6 -3.09 -3.79 -10.35
N ARG A 7 -2.56 -4.85 -9.75
CA ARG A 7 -2.09 -4.82 -8.34
C ARG A 7 -0.90 -3.90 -8.13
N HIS A 8 0.08 -3.93 -9.04
CA HIS A 8 1.24 -3.04 -8.99
C HIS A 8 0.83 -1.55 -9.02
N GLU A 9 -0.09 -1.21 -9.92
CA GLU A 9 -0.60 0.16 -10.05
C GLU A 9 -1.34 0.61 -8.79
N ILE A 10 -2.16 -0.27 -8.20
CA ILE A 10 -2.89 0.03 -6.96
C ILE A 10 -1.92 0.31 -5.81
N ILE A 11 -0.93 -0.57 -5.59
CA ILE A 11 0.07 -0.40 -4.52
C ILE A 11 0.85 0.91 -4.74
N THR A 12 1.24 1.21 -5.97
CA THR A 12 1.98 2.43 -6.30
C THR A 12 1.16 3.69 -6.04
N ARG A 13 -0.12 3.71 -6.44
CA ARG A 13 -1.03 4.84 -6.17
C ARG A 13 -1.31 5.01 -4.68
N ALA A 14 -1.49 3.91 -3.95
CA ALA A 14 -1.66 3.93 -2.51
C ALA A 14 -0.43 4.51 -1.77
N LYS A 15 0.79 4.23 -2.25
CA LYS A 15 2.03 4.86 -1.72
C LYS A 15 2.06 6.37 -1.91
N ILE A 16 1.61 6.87 -3.06
CA ILE A 16 1.55 8.31 -3.35
C ILE A 16 0.52 8.95 -2.42
N SER A 17 -0.70 8.39 -2.38
CA SER A 17 -1.79 8.85 -1.50
C SER A 17 -1.37 8.86 -0.02
N TYR A 18 -0.64 7.83 0.45
CA TYR A 18 -0.06 7.80 1.80
C TYR A 18 0.88 8.99 2.08
N GLY A 19 1.64 9.44 1.08
CA GLY A 19 2.53 10.58 1.21
C GLY A 19 1.79 11.92 1.30
N GLU A 20 0.62 12.02 0.68
CA GLU A 20 -0.23 13.21 0.68
C GLU A 20 -1.12 13.28 1.93
N GLN A 21 -1.50 12.12 2.47
CA GLN A 21 -2.38 12.00 3.63
C GLN A 21 -1.58 12.08 4.93
N LYS A 22 -1.98 12.99 5.84
CA LYS A 22 -1.43 13.07 7.20
C LYS A 22 -2.07 11.99 8.08
N THR A 23 -1.61 10.75 7.92
CA THR A 23 -2.13 9.59 8.66
C THR A 23 -1.13 9.07 9.69
N ASN A 24 -1.62 8.68 10.87
CA ASN A 24 -0.80 8.04 11.91
C ASN A 24 -0.59 6.53 11.67
N MET A 25 -1.00 6.02 10.51
CA MET A 25 -0.85 4.61 10.13
C MET A 25 0.50 4.36 9.45
N SER A 26 0.99 3.11 9.51
CA SER A 26 2.14 2.71 8.69
C SER A 26 1.74 2.60 7.22
N MET A 27 2.71 2.73 6.31
CA MET A 27 2.45 2.62 4.87
C MET A 27 1.86 1.25 4.51
N ARG A 28 2.29 0.17 5.20
CA ARG A 28 1.71 -1.17 5.06
C ARG A 28 0.22 -1.18 5.41
N ALA A 29 -0.15 -0.63 6.57
CA ALA A 29 -1.53 -0.60 7.02
C ALA A 29 -2.42 0.28 6.12
N TRP A 30 -1.86 1.35 5.55
CA TRP A 30 -2.55 2.18 4.56
C TRP A 30 -2.86 1.39 3.28
N ILE A 31 -1.86 0.73 2.71
CA ILE A 31 -2.02 -0.04 1.47
C ILE A 31 -2.98 -1.23 1.70
N ASP A 32 -2.91 -1.88 2.86
CA ASP A 32 -3.82 -2.96 3.22
C ASP A 32 -5.28 -2.51 3.24
N ARG A 33 -5.54 -1.31 3.80
CA ARG A 33 -6.85 -0.69 3.78
C ARG A 33 -7.33 -0.44 2.34
N GLU A 34 -6.50 0.20 1.51
CA GLU A 34 -6.85 0.52 0.12
C GLU A 34 -7.16 -0.76 -0.68
N LEU A 35 -6.37 -1.83 -0.49
CA LEU A 35 -6.62 -3.13 -1.12
C LEU A 35 -7.94 -3.75 -0.63
N ARG A 36 -8.25 -3.66 0.66
CA ARG A 36 -9.51 -4.17 1.22
C ARG A 36 -10.73 -3.41 0.68
N GLU A 37 -10.65 -2.09 0.48
CA GLU A 37 -11.77 -1.28 -0.04
C GLU A 37 -12.20 -1.70 -1.45
N ILE A 38 -11.29 -2.29 -2.23
CA ILE A 38 -11.57 -2.82 -3.58
C ILE A 38 -11.70 -4.35 -3.62
N GLY A 39 -11.75 -5.02 -2.46
CA GLY A 39 -11.92 -6.47 -2.35
C GLY A 39 -10.67 -7.30 -2.69
N LEU A 40 -9.48 -6.68 -2.71
CA LEU A 40 -8.22 -7.39 -2.93
C LEU A 40 -7.61 -7.90 -1.62
N PRO A 41 -6.81 -8.99 -1.69
CA PRO A 41 -6.13 -9.51 -0.53
C PRO A 41 -5.09 -8.54 0.00
N ALA A 42 -4.89 -8.62 1.31
CA ALA A 42 -3.85 -7.94 2.08
C ALA A 42 -2.48 -8.01 1.41
N ILE A 43 -1.62 -7.03 1.70
CA ILE A 43 -0.27 -7.03 1.16
C ILE A 43 0.59 -8.10 1.83
N THR A 44 1.26 -8.91 1.00
CA THR A 44 2.14 -9.97 1.47
C THR A 44 3.49 -9.41 1.94
N ASP A 45 4.24 -10.20 2.72
CA ASP A 45 5.57 -9.81 3.18
C ASP A 45 6.59 -9.69 2.03
N ASP A 46 6.42 -10.51 0.97
CA ASP A 46 7.25 -10.43 -0.24
C ASP A 46 7.02 -9.10 -0.97
N GLU A 47 5.76 -8.72 -1.16
CA GLU A 47 5.41 -7.42 -1.74
C GLU A 47 5.89 -6.26 -0.87
N CYS A 48 5.80 -6.38 0.45
CA CYS A 48 6.31 -5.36 1.36
C CYS A 48 7.81 -5.08 1.14
N LYS A 49 8.59 -6.12 0.86
CA LYS A 49 10.02 -6.03 0.51
C LYS A 49 10.21 -5.50 -0.92
N GLN A 50 9.49 -6.04 -1.90
CA GLN A 50 9.58 -5.64 -3.31
C GLN A 50 9.28 -4.15 -3.50
N TYR A 51 8.28 -3.63 -2.80
CA TYR A 51 7.85 -2.24 -2.88
C TYR A 51 8.55 -1.32 -1.86
N ALA A 52 9.48 -1.84 -1.06
CA ALA A 52 10.21 -1.12 -0.01
C ALA A 52 9.29 -0.26 0.87
N LEU A 53 8.22 -0.86 1.40
CA LEU A 53 7.22 -0.13 2.18
C LEU A 53 7.75 0.22 3.57
N ALA A 54 7.51 1.47 4.00
CA ALA A 54 7.87 1.90 5.34
C ALA A 54 7.01 1.15 6.38
N SER A 55 7.67 0.39 7.25
CA SER A 55 6.99 -0.34 8.34
C SER A 55 6.56 0.57 9.49
N LEU A 56 7.21 1.72 9.64
CA LEU A 56 6.90 2.70 10.69
C LEU A 56 5.99 3.81 10.14
N PRO A 57 5.02 4.31 10.95
CA PRO A 57 4.22 5.47 10.59
C PRO A 57 5.12 6.71 10.43
N ARG A 58 4.77 7.59 9.49
CA ARG A 58 5.39 8.91 9.39
C ARG A 58 4.99 9.75 10.60
N ILE A 59 5.98 10.37 11.25
CA ILE A 59 5.76 11.40 12.25
C ILE A 59 5.57 12.71 11.46
N PHE A 60 4.39 13.32 11.57
CA PHE A 60 4.02 14.59 10.91
C PHE A 60 4.01 15.75 11.90
#